data_AF-A0AAW9QPN8-F1
#
_entry.id   AF-A0AAW9QPN8-F1
#
_cell.length_a   1.000
_cell.length_b   1.000
_cell.length_c   1.000
_cell.angle_alpha   90.00
_cell.angle_beta   90.00
_cell.angle_gamma   90.00
#
_symmetry.space_group_name_H-M   'P 1'
#
loop_
_entity.id
_entity.type
_entity.pdbx_description
1 polymer ?
#
loop_
_entity_poly.entity_id
_entity_poly.type
_entity_poly.pdbx_seq_one_letter_code
_entity_poly.pdbx_strand_id
1 'polypeptide(L)'
;MEFETFKSWLDYALQRVEQIYYGRDWWQEMRYIPPDYINMEHYLQTNGERGFCYELYHYMRVAMHWHRNNKSHLYENHFNRIFLNAELSKRKILDAHRAFFEERGIERLDKNYFPDFLFHSPSDTDYQIVVMEVKSNPELQATDIISDLRKLRQFVAKYNYQYGIFLAINISPVIIQEEFIRHEIINFLQEIPNEDKERIFLMIKENSKSPVFEKKLSELIY
;
A
#
# COMPACT_ATOMS: atom_id res chain seq x y z
N MET A 1 17.99 -1.06 5.04
CA MET A 1 17.48 0.25 4.59
C MET A 1 16.41 0.65 5.58
N GLU A 2 16.44 1.88 6.07
CA GLU A 2 15.47 2.36 7.06
C GLU A 2 14.17 2.77 6.39
N PHE A 3 13.05 2.57 7.08
CA PHE A 3 11.71 3.01 6.67
C PHE A 3 11.70 4.47 6.22
N GLU A 4 12.43 5.33 6.91
CA GLU A 4 12.56 6.77 6.59
C GLU A 4 13.07 7.04 5.18
N THR A 5 13.96 6.19 4.66
CA THR A 5 14.42 6.34 3.27
C THR A 5 13.29 6.03 2.30
N PHE A 6 12.57 4.92 2.51
CA PHE A 6 11.41 4.57 1.68
C PHE A 6 10.34 5.66 1.75
N LYS A 7 10.03 6.12 2.96
CA LYS A 7 9.06 7.19 3.23
C LYS A 7 9.42 8.47 2.49
N SER A 8 10.69 8.89 2.52
CA SER A 8 11.13 10.08 1.79
C SER A 8 10.90 9.98 0.28
N TRP A 9 11.02 8.78 -0.30
CA TRP A 9 10.70 8.56 -1.70
C TRP A 9 9.20 8.54 -1.96
N LEU A 10 8.42 7.96 -1.04
CA LEU A 10 6.97 7.95 -1.13
C LEU A 10 6.42 9.37 -1.08
N ASP A 11 6.89 10.18 -0.14
CA ASP A 11 6.53 11.59 -0.02
C ASP A 11 6.93 12.38 -1.29
N TYR A 12 8.13 12.15 -1.81
CA TYR A 12 8.58 12.74 -3.08
C TYR A 12 7.66 12.39 -4.25
N ALA A 13 7.23 11.14 -4.33
CA ALA A 13 6.39 10.63 -5.40
C ALA A 13 4.95 11.16 -5.30
N LEU A 14 4.36 11.11 -4.10
CA LEU A 14 3.02 11.62 -3.84
C LEU A 14 2.87 13.11 -4.16
N GLN A 15 3.91 13.91 -3.98
CA GLN A 15 3.92 15.33 -4.34
C GLN A 15 3.94 15.59 -5.86
N ARG A 16 4.27 14.58 -6.67
CA ARG A 16 4.43 14.72 -8.13
C ARG A 16 3.34 14.06 -8.94
N VAL A 17 2.61 13.09 -8.37
CA VAL A 17 1.43 12.54 -9.03
C VAL A 17 0.42 13.67 -9.24
N GLU A 18 0.06 13.90 -10.49
CA GLU A 18 -0.82 14.98 -10.89
C GLU A 18 -2.27 14.74 -10.45
N GLN A 19 -3.04 15.82 -10.31
CA GLN A 19 -4.43 15.77 -9.84
C GLN A 19 -5.33 14.86 -10.70
N ILE A 20 -5.09 14.80 -12.00
CA ILE A 20 -5.87 14.00 -12.95
C ILE A 20 -5.87 12.50 -12.60
N TYR A 21 -4.82 12.04 -11.89
CA TYR A 21 -4.68 10.64 -11.47
C TYR A 21 -5.32 10.35 -10.10
N TYR A 22 -5.77 11.36 -9.36
CA TYR A 22 -6.52 11.15 -8.10
C TYR A 22 -7.99 10.77 -8.35
N GLY A 23 -8.44 10.79 -9.62
CA GLY A 23 -9.76 10.29 -10.00
C GLY A 23 -10.96 11.19 -9.68
N ARG A 24 -10.80 12.33 -8.95
CA ARG A 24 -11.93 13.21 -8.55
C ARG A 24 -12.85 13.60 -9.69
N ASP A 25 -12.26 14.06 -10.79
CA ASP A 25 -13.02 14.66 -11.89
C ASP A 25 -13.88 13.58 -12.58
N TRP A 26 -13.29 12.39 -12.78
CA TRP A 26 -14.00 11.23 -13.31
C TRP A 26 -15.13 10.74 -12.39
N TRP A 27 -14.91 10.74 -11.07
CA TRP A 27 -15.94 10.33 -10.10
C TRP A 27 -17.16 11.25 -10.10
N GLN A 28 -16.96 12.55 -10.27
CA GLN A 28 -18.08 13.50 -10.36
C GLN A 28 -18.87 13.30 -11.66
N GLU A 29 -18.19 12.99 -12.77
CA GLU A 29 -18.82 12.64 -14.03
C GLU A 29 -19.60 11.31 -13.95
N MET A 30 -19.14 10.35 -13.14
CA MET A 30 -19.78 9.05 -12.95
C MET A 30 -21.15 9.10 -12.26
N ARG A 31 -21.41 10.10 -11.40
CA ARG A 31 -22.72 10.26 -10.73
C ARG A 31 -23.89 10.47 -11.71
N TYR A 32 -23.59 10.76 -12.98
CA TYR A 32 -24.57 10.95 -14.04
C TYR A 32 -24.78 9.72 -14.93
N ILE A 33 -24.06 8.62 -14.68
CA ILE A 33 -24.19 7.38 -15.43
C ILE A 33 -25.40 6.58 -14.88
N PRO A 34 -26.33 6.10 -15.73
CA PRO A 34 -27.48 5.33 -15.27
C PRO A 34 -27.10 4.06 -14.49
N PRO A 35 -27.89 3.68 -13.47
CA PRO A 35 -27.59 2.57 -12.56
C PRO A 35 -27.47 1.18 -13.22
N ASP A 36 -27.90 1.01 -14.47
CA ASP A 36 -27.78 -0.26 -15.21
C ASP A 36 -26.32 -0.61 -15.61
N TYR A 37 -25.35 0.25 -15.27
CA TYR A 37 -23.93 0.10 -15.61
C TYR A 37 -23.04 -0.25 -14.41
N ILE A 38 -23.49 -1.11 -13.50
CA ILE A 38 -22.71 -1.61 -12.34
C ILE A 38 -21.30 -2.10 -12.75
N ASN A 39 -21.17 -2.75 -13.92
CA ASN A 39 -19.87 -3.20 -14.43
C ASN A 39 -18.93 -2.05 -14.81
N MET A 40 -19.47 -0.88 -15.18
CA MET A 40 -18.69 0.27 -15.59
C MET A 40 -18.13 1.02 -14.38
N GLU A 41 -18.88 1.11 -13.29
CA GLU A 41 -18.40 1.70 -12.04
C GLU A 41 -17.16 0.96 -11.50
N HIS A 42 -17.24 -0.37 -11.36
CA HIS A 42 -16.10 -1.19 -10.95
C HIS A 42 -14.91 -1.07 -11.92
N TYR A 43 -15.16 -1.06 -13.24
CA TYR A 43 -14.11 -0.90 -14.24
C TYR A 43 -13.38 0.44 -14.09
N LEU A 44 -14.12 1.53 -13.88
CA LEU A 44 -13.56 2.86 -13.76
C LEU A 44 -12.83 3.07 -12.44
N GLN A 45 -13.36 2.55 -11.33
CA GLN A 45 -12.67 2.49 -10.03
C GLN A 45 -11.30 1.82 -10.17
N THR A 46 -11.28 0.63 -10.78
CA THR A 46 -10.07 -0.16 -10.99
C THR A 46 -9.06 0.59 -11.89
N ASN A 47 -9.54 1.28 -12.93
CA ASN A 47 -8.64 2.00 -13.84
C ASN A 47 -8.11 3.30 -13.27
N GLY A 48 -8.89 4.01 -12.45
CA GLY A 48 -8.43 5.19 -11.72
C GLY A 48 -7.33 4.82 -10.72
N GLU A 49 -7.57 3.78 -9.92
CA GLU A 49 -6.58 3.24 -8.96
C GLU A 49 -5.30 2.81 -9.68
N ARG A 50 -5.41 2.08 -10.80
CA ARG A 50 -4.25 1.67 -11.60
C ARG A 50 -3.49 2.84 -12.21
N GLY A 51 -4.19 3.82 -12.76
CA GLY A 51 -3.57 5.03 -13.32
C GLY A 51 -2.74 5.76 -12.27
N PHE A 52 -3.30 5.93 -11.08
CA PHE A 52 -2.56 6.47 -9.93
C PHE A 52 -1.35 5.61 -9.57
N CYS A 53 -1.52 4.30 -9.43
CA CYS A 53 -0.44 3.39 -9.06
C CYS A 53 0.71 3.41 -10.07
N TYR A 54 0.45 3.54 -11.38
CA TYR A 54 1.50 3.65 -12.38
C TYR A 54 2.33 4.94 -12.22
N GLU A 55 1.69 6.08 -11.97
CA GLU A 55 2.39 7.34 -11.75
C GLU A 55 3.16 7.34 -10.43
N LEU A 56 2.55 6.80 -9.36
CA LEU A 56 3.22 6.64 -8.07
C LEU A 56 4.46 5.75 -8.22
N TYR A 57 4.32 4.61 -8.91
CA TYR A 57 5.43 3.72 -9.23
C TYR A 57 6.54 4.44 -9.98
N HIS A 58 6.18 5.20 -11.03
CA HIS A 58 7.13 5.93 -11.86
C HIS A 58 7.97 6.89 -11.00
N TYR A 59 7.33 7.76 -10.23
CA TYR A 59 8.07 8.74 -9.41
C TYR A 59 8.84 8.11 -8.25
N MET A 60 8.35 7.01 -7.68
CA MET A 60 9.12 6.22 -6.72
C MET A 60 10.41 5.67 -7.35
N ARG A 61 10.33 5.14 -8.57
CA ARG A 61 11.50 4.63 -9.31
C ARG A 61 12.48 5.75 -9.66
N VAL A 62 11.98 6.94 -10.01
CA VAL A 62 12.82 8.13 -10.22
C VAL A 62 13.56 8.51 -8.94
N ALA A 63 12.88 8.56 -7.80
CA ALA A 63 13.48 8.89 -6.51
C ALA A 63 14.56 7.88 -6.10
N MET A 64 14.29 6.58 -6.28
CA MET A 64 15.26 5.51 -6.05
C MET A 64 16.48 5.64 -6.96
N HIS A 65 16.28 5.94 -8.25
CA HIS A 65 17.37 6.09 -9.22
C HIS A 65 18.26 7.30 -8.87
N TRP A 66 17.64 8.43 -8.53
CA TRP A 66 18.37 9.62 -8.11
C TRP A 66 19.18 9.37 -6.84
N HIS A 67 18.61 8.67 -5.86
CA HIS A 67 19.32 8.31 -4.63
C HIS A 67 20.54 7.41 -4.90
N ARG A 68 20.40 6.41 -5.79
CA ARG A 68 21.51 5.54 -6.21
C ARG A 68 22.66 6.30 -6.87
N ASN A 69 22.35 7.29 -7.71
CA ASN A 69 23.39 8.04 -8.44
C ASN A 69 24.10 9.10 -7.59
N ASN A 70 23.47 9.58 -6.51
CA ASN A 70 23.99 10.69 -5.69
C ASN A 70 24.61 10.27 -4.36
N LYS A 71 24.49 8.99 -3.96
CA LYS A 71 25.16 8.48 -2.75
C LYS A 71 26.43 7.70 -3.10
N SER A 72 27.51 8.03 -2.40
CA SER A 72 28.83 7.37 -2.46
C SER A 72 28.72 5.84 -2.29
N HIS A 73 29.65 5.12 -2.91
CA HIS A 73 29.85 3.67 -3.00
C HIS A 73 29.67 2.86 -1.69
N LEU A 74 29.60 3.51 -0.53
CA LEU A 74 29.39 2.91 0.79
C LEU A 74 28.01 2.27 0.99
N TYR A 75 27.01 2.58 0.17
CA TYR A 75 25.64 2.02 0.27
C TYR A 75 25.30 0.97 -0.82
N GLU A 76 26.25 0.66 -1.71
CA GLU A 76 26.01 -0.15 -2.91
C GLU A 76 25.50 -1.56 -2.62
N ASN A 77 25.93 -2.22 -1.54
CA ASN A 77 25.68 -3.65 -1.37
C ASN A 77 24.23 -4.01 -0.98
N HIS A 78 23.55 -3.16 -0.21
CA HIS A 78 22.18 -3.46 0.26
C HIS A 78 21.12 -2.85 -0.67
N PHE A 79 21.36 -1.66 -1.23
CA PHE A 79 20.37 -0.97 -2.09
C PHE A 79 20.24 -1.59 -3.48
N ASN A 80 21.30 -2.22 -3.99
CA ASN A 80 21.26 -2.91 -5.29
C ASN A 80 20.40 -4.18 -5.27
N ARG A 81 20.11 -4.71 -4.08
CA ARG A 81 19.28 -5.90 -3.90
C ARG A 81 17.80 -5.59 -3.70
N ILE A 82 17.43 -4.32 -3.52
CA ILE A 82 16.05 -3.93 -3.18
C ILE A 82 15.35 -3.36 -4.42
N PHE A 83 14.14 -3.84 -4.65
CA PHE A 83 13.32 -3.57 -5.81
C PHE A 83 11.95 -3.10 -5.35
N LEU A 84 11.40 -2.14 -6.09
CA LEU A 84 9.99 -1.82 -6.06
C LEU A 84 9.32 -2.61 -7.18
N ASN A 85 8.43 -3.51 -6.80
CA ASN A 85 7.59 -4.29 -7.71
C ASN A 85 6.13 -3.82 -7.55
N ALA A 86 5.49 -3.52 -8.67
CA ALA A 86 4.05 -3.34 -8.76
C ALA A 86 3.44 -4.59 -9.39
N GLU A 87 2.29 -5.05 -8.89
CA GLU A 87 1.56 -6.24 -9.38
C GLU A 87 2.43 -7.48 -9.64
N LEU A 88 2.89 -8.18 -8.58
CA LEU A 88 3.52 -9.50 -8.78
C LEU A 88 2.53 -10.45 -9.47
N SER A 89 2.86 -10.89 -10.69
CA SER A 89 1.99 -11.79 -11.46
C SER A 89 1.60 -13.03 -10.64
N LYS A 90 0.32 -13.41 -10.72
CA LYS A 90 -0.39 -14.41 -9.90
C LYS A 90 0.16 -15.86 -9.90
N ARG A 91 1.35 -16.12 -10.43
CA ARG A 91 1.83 -17.47 -10.76
C ARG A 91 3.20 -17.87 -10.21
N LYS A 92 4.02 -16.97 -9.66
CA LYS A 92 5.43 -17.28 -9.38
C LYS A 92 5.79 -17.71 -7.95
N ILE A 93 4.87 -17.65 -6.99
CA ILE A 93 5.18 -17.97 -5.58
C ILE A 93 4.70 -19.38 -5.16
N LEU A 94 3.82 -20.03 -5.93
CA LEU A 94 2.90 -21.01 -5.34
C LEU A 94 3.46 -22.41 -5.00
N ASP A 95 4.46 -22.94 -5.73
CA ASP A 95 4.92 -24.32 -5.48
C ASP A 95 6.44 -24.51 -5.39
N ALA A 96 7.24 -23.89 -6.27
CA ALA A 96 8.70 -24.10 -6.27
C ALA A 96 9.45 -23.45 -5.10
N HIS A 97 8.86 -22.44 -4.45
CA HIS A 97 9.48 -21.72 -3.33
C HIS A 97 8.99 -22.17 -1.96
N ARG A 98 8.03 -23.09 -1.90
CA ARG A 98 7.33 -23.47 -0.67
C ARG A 98 8.26 -24.06 0.40
N ALA A 99 9.10 -25.03 0.02
CA ALA A 99 10.10 -25.60 0.91
C ALA A 99 11.14 -24.55 1.35
N PHE A 100 11.57 -23.68 0.43
CA PHE A 100 12.52 -22.60 0.71
C PHE A 100 11.98 -21.57 1.71
N PHE A 101 10.70 -21.21 1.61
CA PHE A 101 10.07 -20.29 2.56
C PHE A 101 9.83 -20.94 3.93
N GLU A 102 9.41 -22.21 3.97
CA GLU A 102 9.21 -22.95 5.22
C GLU A 102 10.53 -23.12 6.00
N GLU A 103 11.64 -23.42 5.32
CA GLU A 103 13.00 -23.50 5.93
C GLU A 103 13.46 -22.17 6.55
N ARG A 104 12.91 -21.04 6.10
CA ARG A 104 13.22 -19.69 6.60
C ARG A 104 12.17 -19.14 7.56
N GLY A 105 11.27 -20.00 8.05
CA GLY A 105 10.24 -19.62 9.02
C GLY A 105 9.17 -18.69 8.45
N ILE A 106 8.95 -18.68 7.13
CA ILE A 106 7.85 -17.93 6.53
C ILE A 106 6.61 -18.80 6.48
N GLU A 107 5.56 -18.29 7.12
CA GLU A 107 4.26 -18.94 7.18
C GLU A 107 3.43 -18.63 5.94
N ARG A 108 2.54 -19.55 5.55
CA ARG A 108 1.65 -19.31 4.41
C ARG A 108 0.60 -18.26 4.73
N LEU A 109 0.32 -17.41 3.75
CA LEU A 109 -0.85 -16.55 3.76
C LEU A 109 -2.12 -17.41 3.71
N ASP A 110 -3.20 -16.89 4.28
CA ASP A 110 -4.50 -17.56 4.34
C ASP A 110 -5.12 -17.74 2.95
N LYS A 111 -4.75 -16.85 2.02
CA LYS A 111 -5.13 -16.93 0.61
C LYS A 111 -4.09 -16.24 -0.27
N ASN A 112 -4.27 -16.34 -1.59
CA ASN A 112 -3.45 -15.61 -2.55
C ASN A 112 -3.80 -14.12 -2.50
N TYR A 113 -2.86 -13.33 -2.01
CA TYR A 113 -2.94 -11.88 -1.98
C TYR A 113 -2.05 -11.25 -3.04
N PHE A 114 -2.53 -10.17 -3.64
CA PHE A 114 -1.81 -9.37 -4.62
C PHE A 114 -1.80 -7.93 -4.11
N PRO A 115 -0.75 -7.53 -3.37
CA PRO A 115 -0.64 -6.15 -2.95
C PRO A 115 -0.25 -5.26 -4.13
N ASP A 116 -0.60 -3.99 -4.07
CA ASP A 116 -0.30 -3.02 -5.12
C ASP A 116 1.20 -2.82 -5.28
N PHE A 117 1.92 -2.70 -4.15
CA PHE A 117 3.36 -2.53 -4.15
C PHE A 117 4.07 -3.42 -3.14
N LEU A 118 5.23 -3.90 -3.57
CA LEU A 118 6.20 -4.58 -2.74
C LEU A 118 7.56 -3.93 -2.88
N PHE A 119 8.11 -3.51 -1.74
CA PHE A 119 9.45 -3.00 -1.64
C PHE A 119 10.32 -4.03 -0.93
N HIS A 120 11.05 -4.82 -1.72
CA HIS A 120 11.73 -6.01 -1.20
C HIS A 120 12.95 -6.45 -2.04
N SER A 121 13.71 -7.41 -1.53
CA SER A 121 14.62 -8.18 -2.37
C SER A 121 13.89 -9.34 -3.05
N PRO A 122 13.94 -9.44 -4.39
CA PRO A 122 13.35 -10.56 -5.11
C PRO A 122 14.23 -11.79 -4.94
N SER A 123 13.58 -12.95 -4.79
CA SER A 123 14.23 -14.28 -4.69
C SER A 123 14.86 -14.61 -3.34
N ASP A 124 14.86 -13.69 -2.38
CA ASP A 124 15.22 -13.97 -0.99
C ASP A 124 14.22 -13.36 0.00
N THR A 125 14.44 -13.60 1.28
CA THR A 125 13.59 -13.16 2.39
C THR A 125 14.33 -12.19 3.30
N ASP A 126 15.54 -11.80 2.93
CA ASP A 126 16.48 -11.09 3.79
C ASP A 126 16.09 -9.62 3.91
N TYR A 127 15.39 -9.09 2.89
CA TYR A 127 14.92 -7.71 2.84
C TYR A 127 13.47 -7.60 2.37
N GLN A 128 12.51 -7.88 3.25
CA GLN A 128 11.09 -7.57 3.03
C GLN A 128 10.75 -6.29 3.78
N ILE A 129 10.73 -5.14 3.09
CA ILE A 129 10.74 -3.83 3.78
C ILE A 129 9.32 -3.29 3.89
N VAL A 130 8.65 -3.05 2.76
CA VAL A 130 7.30 -2.47 2.75
C VAL A 130 6.39 -3.27 1.83
N VAL A 131 5.21 -3.59 2.33
CA VAL A 131 4.03 -3.94 1.52
C VAL A 131 3.06 -2.77 1.57
N MET A 132 2.48 -2.38 0.45
CA MET A 132 1.56 -1.26 0.39
C MET A 132 0.35 -1.58 -0.45
N GLU A 133 -0.81 -1.14 0.06
CA GLU A 133 -2.09 -1.18 -0.60
C GLU A 133 -2.64 0.23 -0.79
N VAL A 134 -3.19 0.51 -1.97
CA VAL A 134 -3.70 1.81 -2.38
C VAL A 134 -5.20 1.72 -2.59
N LYS A 135 -5.94 2.72 -2.13
CA LYS A 135 -7.37 2.85 -2.35
C LYS A 135 -7.71 4.26 -2.81
N SER A 136 -8.42 4.37 -3.93
CA SER A 136 -8.84 5.66 -4.50
C SER A 136 -10.35 5.90 -4.48
N ASN A 137 -11.12 4.95 -3.94
CA ASN A 137 -12.57 5.07 -3.85
C ASN A 137 -12.98 6.07 -2.75
N PRO A 138 -13.62 7.21 -3.08
CA PRO A 138 -14.10 8.18 -2.09
C PRO A 138 -15.15 7.61 -1.14
N GLU A 139 -15.83 6.53 -1.53
CA GLU A 139 -16.88 5.85 -0.78
C GLU A 139 -16.37 4.52 -0.20
N LEU A 140 -15.13 4.52 0.28
CA LEU A 140 -14.46 3.37 0.87
C LEU A 140 -15.24 2.80 2.06
N GLN A 141 -15.63 1.53 1.98
CA GLN A 141 -16.40 0.88 3.04
C GLN A 141 -15.51 0.23 4.10
N ALA A 142 -16.01 0.14 5.33
CA ALA A 142 -15.32 -0.53 6.43
C ALA A 142 -14.88 -1.97 6.09
N THR A 143 -15.68 -2.71 5.32
CA THR A 143 -15.34 -4.07 4.88
C THR A 143 -14.11 -4.12 3.98
N ASP A 144 -13.93 -3.13 3.11
CA ASP A 144 -12.78 -3.03 2.20
C ASP A 144 -11.52 -2.70 3.00
N ILE A 145 -11.61 -1.72 3.90
CA ILE A 145 -10.54 -1.35 4.83
C ILE A 145 -10.08 -2.57 5.63
N ILE A 146 -11.01 -3.28 6.27
CA ILE A 146 -10.70 -4.47 7.08
C ILE A 146 -10.05 -5.57 6.22
N SER A 147 -10.52 -5.79 4.99
CA SER A 147 -9.96 -6.78 4.07
C SER A 147 -8.49 -6.49 3.75
N ASP A 148 -8.17 -5.22 3.46
CA ASP A 148 -6.81 -4.82 3.12
C ASP A 148 -5.90 -4.71 4.34
N LEU A 149 -6.39 -4.25 5.49
CA LEU A 149 -5.60 -4.29 6.74
C LEU A 149 -5.30 -5.75 7.15
N ARG A 150 -6.24 -6.68 6.94
CA ARG A 150 -5.99 -8.11 7.17
C ARG A 150 -4.92 -8.65 6.22
N LYS A 151 -4.92 -8.21 4.95
CA LYS A 151 -3.88 -8.53 3.97
C LYS A 151 -2.51 -8.02 4.43
N LEU A 152 -2.40 -6.73 4.76
CA LEU A 152 -1.15 -6.11 5.23
C LEU A 152 -0.61 -6.81 6.48
N ARG A 153 -1.48 -7.10 7.45
CA ARG A 153 -1.10 -7.85 8.65
C ARG A 153 -0.48 -9.20 8.31
N GLN A 154 -1.03 -9.96 7.36
CA GLN A 154 -0.43 -11.24 7.00
C GLN A 154 0.95 -11.10 6.39
N PHE A 155 1.18 -10.09 5.55
CA PHE A 155 2.52 -9.85 5.03
C PHE A 155 3.53 -9.48 6.14
N VAL A 156 3.10 -8.65 7.08
CA VAL A 156 3.92 -8.19 8.21
C VAL A 156 4.21 -9.33 9.21
N ALA A 157 3.19 -10.13 9.54
CA ALA A 157 3.29 -11.19 10.55
C ALA A 157 3.87 -12.50 10.00
N LYS A 158 3.55 -12.87 8.75
CA LYS A 158 3.87 -14.19 8.19
C LYS A 158 5.00 -14.16 7.16
N TYR A 159 5.13 -13.07 6.41
CA TYR A 159 6.13 -12.91 5.33
C TYR A 159 7.28 -11.98 5.75
N ASN A 160 7.35 -11.63 7.04
CA ASN A 160 8.42 -10.82 7.63
C ASN A 160 8.62 -9.44 6.96
N TYR A 161 7.57 -8.87 6.35
CA TYR A 161 7.63 -7.48 5.94
C TYR A 161 7.77 -6.59 7.17
N GLN A 162 8.76 -5.68 7.13
CA GLN A 162 9.02 -4.79 8.26
C GLN A 162 7.85 -3.82 8.49
N TYR A 163 7.20 -3.37 7.41
CA TYR A 163 6.10 -2.42 7.47
C TYR A 163 5.00 -2.73 6.46
N GLY A 164 3.77 -2.38 6.84
CA GLY A 164 2.62 -2.32 5.96
C GLY A 164 2.12 -0.88 5.80
N ILE A 165 1.65 -0.50 4.62
CA ILE A 165 1.06 0.81 4.37
C ILE A 165 -0.31 0.63 3.72
N PHE A 166 -1.33 1.22 4.34
CA PHE A 166 -2.63 1.44 3.73
C PHE A 166 -2.69 2.90 3.27
N LEU A 167 -2.67 3.14 1.96
CA LEU A 167 -2.68 4.46 1.34
C LEU A 167 -4.06 4.76 0.74
N ALA A 168 -4.82 5.62 1.41
CA ALA A 168 -6.05 6.19 0.88
C ALA A 168 -5.75 7.50 0.13
N ILE A 169 -6.16 7.58 -1.13
CA ILE A 169 -6.08 8.81 -1.91
C ILE A 169 -7.48 9.29 -2.27
N ASN A 170 -7.60 10.59 -2.51
CA ASN A 170 -8.89 11.19 -2.86
C ASN A 170 -9.95 11.04 -1.75
N ILE A 171 -9.52 10.88 -0.50
CA ILE A 171 -10.40 10.79 0.66
C ILE A 171 -9.94 11.83 1.68
N SER A 172 -10.89 12.54 2.29
CA SER A 172 -10.58 13.44 3.40
C SER A 172 -10.13 12.61 4.61
N PRO A 173 -9.06 13.03 5.32
CA PRO A 173 -8.66 12.39 6.57
C PRO A 173 -9.79 12.31 7.60
N VAL A 174 -10.71 13.29 7.59
CA VAL A 174 -11.87 13.31 8.50
C VAL A 174 -12.81 12.14 8.21
N ILE A 175 -13.14 11.89 6.94
CA ILE A 175 -14.04 10.79 6.54
C ILE A 175 -13.45 9.44 6.93
N ILE A 176 -12.15 9.23 6.68
CA ILE A 176 -11.50 7.98 7.09
C ILE A 176 -11.48 7.86 8.62
N GLN A 177 -11.20 8.93 9.35
CA GLN A 177 -11.26 8.87 10.82
C GLN A 177 -12.66 8.49 11.32
N GLU A 178 -13.72 8.99 10.69
CA GLU A 178 -15.11 8.59 10.98
C GLU A 178 -15.38 7.11 10.66
N GLU A 179 -14.80 6.57 9.59
CA GLU A 179 -14.87 5.13 9.32
C GLU A 179 -14.14 4.31 10.39
N PHE A 180 -12.96 4.76 10.83
CA PHE A 180 -12.14 4.04 11.80
C PHE A 180 -12.68 4.04 13.23
N ILE A 181 -13.67 4.88 13.54
CA ILE A 181 -14.44 4.81 14.80
C ILE A 181 -15.67 3.90 14.71
N ARG A 182 -15.96 3.30 13.55
CA ARG A 182 -17.04 2.32 13.43
C ARG A 182 -16.69 1.08 14.24
N HIS A 183 -17.70 0.51 14.92
CA HIS A 183 -17.54 -0.66 15.80
C HIS A 183 -16.84 -1.84 15.11
N GLU A 184 -17.10 -2.07 13.82
CA GLU A 184 -16.51 -3.15 13.05
C GLU A 184 -14.99 -3.01 12.91
N ILE A 185 -14.51 -1.79 12.64
CA ILE A 185 -13.06 -1.51 12.53
C ILE A 185 -12.42 -1.55 13.91
N ILE A 186 -13.06 -0.98 14.94
CA ILE A 186 -12.55 -1.02 16.32
C ILE A 186 -12.37 -2.48 16.78
N ASN A 187 -13.39 -3.32 16.60
CA ASN A 187 -13.33 -4.73 16.98
C ASN A 187 -12.19 -5.43 16.25
N PHE A 188 -12.07 -5.22 14.93
CA PHE A 188 -10.98 -5.78 14.15
C PHE A 188 -9.60 -5.30 14.64
N LEU A 189 -9.43 -4.01 14.92
CA LEU A 189 -8.16 -3.46 15.43
C LEU A 189 -7.84 -4.06 16.80
N GLN A 190 -8.81 -4.32 17.68
CA GLN A 190 -8.58 -4.97 18.97
C GLN A 190 -8.02 -6.39 18.83
N GLU A 191 -8.34 -7.10 17.75
CA GLU A 191 -7.81 -8.44 17.44
C GLU A 191 -6.37 -8.44 16.90
N ILE A 192 -5.83 -7.28 16.50
CA ILE A 192 -4.47 -7.17 15.97
C ILE A 192 -3.46 -7.05 17.14
N PRO A 193 -2.40 -7.88 17.17
CA PRO A 193 -1.30 -7.71 18.12
C PRO A 193 -0.68 -6.31 18.05
N ASN A 194 -0.30 -5.73 19.19
CA ASN A 194 0.28 -4.38 19.21
C ASN A 194 1.57 -4.25 18.37
N GLU A 195 2.39 -5.30 18.30
CA GLU A 195 3.59 -5.32 17.46
C GLU A 195 3.28 -5.22 15.95
N ASP A 196 2.14 -5.73 15.50
CA ASP A 196 1.68 -5.58 14.12
C ASP A 196 1.16 -4.15 13.90
N LYS A 197 0.44 -3.59 14.88
CA LYS A 197 -0.10 -2.21 14.81
C LYS A 197 0.99 -1.16 14.71
N GLU A 198 2.11 -1.35 15.41
CA GLU A 198 3.28 -0.46 15.35
C GLU A 198 3.98 -0.46 13.98
N ARG A 199 3.75 -1.50 13.18
CA ARG A 199 4.36 -1.72 11.88
C ARG A 199 3.45 -1.38 10.70
N ILE A 200 2.17 -1.12 10.94
CA ILE A 200 1.20 -0.78 9.88
C ILE A 200 0.82 0.69 9.97
N PHE A 201 1.03 1.40 8.87
CA PHE A 201 0.74 2.83 8.72
C PHE A 201 -0.53 3.04 7.89
N LEU A 202 -1.38 3.93 8.37
CA LEU A 202 -2.46 4.54 7.64
C LEU A 202 -1.97 5.87 7.07
N MET A 203 -1.96 5.99 5.75
CA MET A 203 -1.61 7.21 5.03
C MET A 203 -2.80 7.69 4.21
N ILE A 204 -3.11 8.98 4.28
CA ILE A 204 -4.26 9.58 3.61
C ILE A 204 -3.82 10.83 2.89
N LYS A 205 -4.13 10.93 1.60
CA LYS A 205 -3.85 12.11 0.78
C LYS A 205 -5.09 12.53 0.00
N GLU A 206 -5.70 13.62 0.45
CA GLU A 206 -6.99 14.07 -0.08
C GLU A 206 -6.93 14.50 -1.55
N ASN A 207 -5.85 15.13 -1.98
CA ASN A 207 -5.62 15.54 -3.36
C ASN A 207 -4.11 15.78 -3.58
N SER A 208 -3.72 16.05 -4.82
CA SER A 208 -2.30 16.24 -5.19
C SER A 208 -1.59 17.33 -4.36
N LYS A 209 -2.31 18.38 -3.95
CA LYS A 209 -1.76 19.53 -3.21
C LYS A 209 -1.84 19.38 -1.68
N SER A 210 -2.74 18.55 -1.16
CA SER A 210 -2.91 18.34 0.28
C SER A 210 -1.69 17.65 0.90
N PRO A 211 -1.33 17.95 2.16
CA PRO A 211 -0.34 17.16 2.88
C PRO A 211 -0.81 15.71 3.04
N VAL A 212 0.14 14.81 3.27
CA VAL A 212 -0.17 13.43 3.66
C VAL A 212 -0.49 13.43 5.15
N PHE A 213 -1.67 12.95 5.51
CA PHE A 213 -1.98 12.57 6.89
C PHE A 213 -1.46 11.16 7.13
N GLU A 214 -0.81 10.94 8.26
CA GLU A 214 -0.16 9.67 8.58
C GLU A 214 -0.37 9.33 10.04
N LYS A 215 -0.70 8.07 10.31
CA LYS A 215 -0.75 7.49 11.65
C LYS A 215 -0.36 6.02 11.61
N LYS A 216 0.23 5.51 12.69
CA LYS A 216 0.28 4.06 12.94
C LYS A 216 -1.09 3.55 13.37
N LEU A 217 -1.37 2.27 13.14
CA LEU A 217 -2.60 1.66 13.66
C LEU A 217 -2.68 1.70 15.19
N SER A 218 -1.55 1.72 15.89
CA SER A 218 -1.51 1.83 17.36
C SER A 218 -1.88 3.22 17.89
N GLU A 219 -1.85 4.25 17.03
CA GLU A 219 -2.18 5.64 17.37
C GLU A 219 -3.64 6.00 17.05
N LEU A 220 -4.40 5.04 16.53
CA LEU A 220 -5.83 5.16 16.30
C LEU A 220 -6.52 4.88 17.64
N ILE A 221 -6.99 5.97 18.26
CA ILE A 221 -7.66 5.96 19.56
C ILE A 221 -8.96 5.17 19.43
N TYR A 222 -9.15 4.21 20.32
CA TYR A 222 -10.40 3.47 20.55
C TYR A 222 -11.09 3.97 21.82
#